data_AF-A0A7S1QQ88-F1
#
_entry.id   AF-A0A7S1QQ88-F1
#
_cell.length_a   1.000
_cell.length_b   1.000
_cell.length_c   1.000
_cell.angle_alpha   90.00
_cell.angle_beta   90.00
_cell.angle_gamma   90.00
#
_symmetry.space_group_name_H-M   'P 1'
#
loop_
_entity.id
_entity.type
_entity.pdbx_description
1 polymer ?
#
loop_
_entity_poly.entity_id
_entity_poly.type
_entity_poly.pdbx_seq_one_letter_code
_entity_poly.pdbx_strand_id
1 'polypeptide(L)'
;PTSINTADSARPHLPHTDDAYTENPAMFCTLHCRRAAPSGGGETVLISGVELLAALSNKELKGLMRPGMISMGRRPAADASWLKVSSIPLFWVDGDSGWLQLRWRCQDGCVQDVHGE
;
A
#
# COMPACT_ATOMS: atom_id res chain seq x y z
N PRO A 1 -13.90 7.12 3.31
CA PRO A 1 -12.53 6.59 3.28
C PRO A 1 -11.56 7.61 3.89
N THR A 2 -11.35 7.52 5.19
CA THR A 2 -10.31 8.27 5.90
C THR A 2 -9.00 7.51 5.69
N SER A 3 -8.12 8.02 4.84
CA SER A 3 -6.73 7.57 4.84
C SER A 3 -6.20 7.75 6.25
N ILE A 4 -5.82 6.66 6.91
CA ILE A 4 -5.13 6.75 8.19
C ILE A 4 -3.81 7.41 7.85
N ASN A 5 -3.67 8.69 8.21
CA ASN A 5 -2.46 9.45 7.98
C ASN A 5 -1.27 8.65 8.50
N THR A 6 -0.13 8.75 7.82
CA THR A 6 1.12 8.27 8.39
C THR A 6 1.26 8.88 9.79
N ALA A 7 1.48 8.04 10.80
CA ALA A 7 1.55 8.49 12.19
C ALA A 7 2.63 9.57 12.42
N ASP A 8 3.60 9.63 11.50
CA ASP A 8 4.64 10.63 11.41
C ASP A 8 4.55 11.35 10.05
N SER A 9 4.02 12.58 10.05
CA SER A 9 3.94 13.43 8.85
C SER A 9 5.25 14.16 8.55
N ALA A 10 6.26 14.07 9.43
CA ALA A 10 7.58 14.65 9.21
C ALA A 10 8.50 13.70 8.44
N ARG A 11 8.16 12.40 8.37
CA ARG A 11 8.87 11.43 7.54
C ARG A 11 8.34 11.41 6.11
N PRO A 12 9.22 11.24 5.11
CA PRO A 12 8.79 11.00 3.74
C PRO A 12 7.84 9.80 3.67
N HIS A 13 6.70 9.99 3.00
CA HIS A 13 5.82 8.89 2.69
C HIS A 13 6.45 8.09 1.55
N LEU A 14 6.92 6.89 1.86
CA LEU A 14 7.57 6.03 0.88
C LEU A 14 6.54 5.50 -0.14
N PRO A 15 6.98 5.14 -1.36
CA PRO A 15 6.09 4.61 -2.38
C PRO A 15 5.30 3.38 -1.89
N HIS A 16 4.00 3.36 -2.19
CA HIS A 16 3.07 2.30 -1.82
C HIS A 16 1.86 2.31 -2.77
N THR A 17 1.09 1.23 -2.73
CA THR A 17 -0.27 1.18 -3.26
C THR A 17 -1.25 1.38 -2.12
N ASP A 18 -2.28 2.19 -2.33
CA ASP A 18 -3.37 2.37 -1.36
C ASP A 18 -4.08 1.04 -1.09
N ASP A 19 -4.60 0.88 0.13
CA ASP A 19 -5.44 -0.27 0.50
C ASP A 19 -4.81 -1.66 0.27
N ALA A 20 -3.48 -1.76 0.22
CA ALA A 20 -2.79 -3.03 -0.02
C ALA A 20 -3.10 -4.14 1.00
N TYR A 21 -3.66 -3.79 2.16
CA TYR A 21 -4.02 -4.67 3.27
C TYR A 21 -5.45 -5.25 3.19
N THR A 22 -6.25 -4.89 2.18
CA THR A 22 -7.59 -5.46 1.96
C THR A 22 -7.57 -6.44 0.81
N GLU A 23 -8.43 -7.45 0.86
CA GLU A 23 -8.65 -8.41 -0.24
C GLU A 23 -9.06 -7.70 -1.53
N ASN A 24 -9.82 -6.61 -1.41
CA ASN A 24 -10.33 -5.79 -2.51
C ASN A 24 -9.81 -4.35 -2.39
N PRO A 25 -8.58 -4.05 -2.85
CA PRO A 25 -8.06 -2.68 -2.87
C PRO A 25 -8.82 -1.81 -3.88
N ALA A 26 -8.83 -0.50 -3.64
CA ALA A 26 -9.42 0.44 -4.59
C ALA A 26 -8.69 0.39 -5.94
N MET A 27 -9.45 0.36 -7.05
CA MET A 27 -8.87 0.33 -8.40
C MET A 27 -8.32 1.68 -8.86
N PHE A 28 -8.88 2.78 -8.35
CA PHE A 28 -8.49 4.14 -8.71
C PHE A 28 -8.42 5.01 -7.46
N CYS A 29 -7.38 5.85 -7.39
CA CYS A 29 -7.23 6.89 -6.38
C CYS A 29 -7.30 8.26 -7.07
N THR A 30 -8.08 9.17 -6.49
CA THR A 30 -8.19 10.55 -6.96
C THR A 30 -7.71 11.49 -5.86
N LEU A 31 -6.69 12.29 -6.15
CA LEU A 31 -6.13 13.27 -5.23
C LEU A 31 -6.37 14.69 -5.76
N HIS A 32 -6.89 15.57 -4.91
CA HIS A 32 -7.13 16.97 -5.25
C HIS A 32 -6.37 17.88 -4.28
N CYS A 33 -5.35 18.58 -4.78
CA CYS A 33 -4.62 19.56 -4.00
C CYS A 33 -5.48 20.81 -3.79
N ARG A 34 -5.90 21.05 -2.53
CA ARG A 34 -6.60 22.28 -2.14
C ARG A 34 -5.66 23.40 -1.69
N ARG A 35 -4.51 23.01 -1.11
CA ARG A 35 -3.48 23.92 -0.60
C ARG A 35 -2.15 23.18 -0.59
N ALA A 36 -1.13 23.77 -1.19
CA ALA A 36 0.24 23.27 -1.12
C ALA A 36 0.99 23.86 0.09
N ALA A 37 2.03 23.16 0.56
CA ALA A 37 2.87 23.64 1.65
C ALA A 37 3.72 24.85 1.19
N PRO A 38 3.68 25.98 1.90
CA PRO A 38 4.39 27.20 1.49
C PRO A 38 5.92 27.10 1.64
N SER A 39 6.40 26.14 2.44
CA SER A 39 7.83 25.85 2.65
C SER A 39 8.51 25.19 1.45
N GLY A 40 7.76 24.82 0.41
CA GLY A 40 8.20 23.83 -0.57
C GLY A 40 8.10 22.39 -0.01
N GLY A 41 8.22 21.41 -0.91
CA GLY A 41 8.10 19.99 -0.61
C GLY A 41 6.69 19.41 -0.85
N GLY A 42 6.51 18.14 -0.46
CA GLY A 42 5.24 17.42 -0.60
C GLY A 42 4.96 16.95 -2.03
N GLU A 43 6.00 16.77 -2.83
CA GLU A 43 5.91 16.28 -4.20
C GLU A 43 5.25 14.90 -4.22
N THR A 44 4.27 14.75 -5.12
CA THR A 44 3.70 13.44 -5.41
C THR A 44 4.61 12.71 -6.38
N VAL A 45 5.13 11.56 -5.97
CA VAL A 45 5.94 10.67 -6.82
C VAL A 45 5.08 9.50 -7.27
N LEU A 46 5.02 9.28 -8.58
CA LEU A 46 4.33 8.14 -9.19
C LEU A 46 5.37 7.18 -9.76
N ILE A 47 5.20 5.88 -9.51
CA ILE A 47 6.06 4.81 -10.02
C ILE A 47 5.22 3.87 -10.87
N SER A 48 5.69 3.56 -12.07
CA SER A 48 5.04 2.60 -12.95
C SER A 48 5.25 1.16 -12.45
N GLY A 49 4.16 0.46 -12.13
CA GLY A 49 4.22 -0.96 -11.77
C GLY A 49 4.73 -1.85 -12.90
N VAL A 50 4.55 -1.43 -14.16
CA VAL A 50 5.05 -2.15 -15.34
C VAL A 50 6.57 -2.06 -15.43
N GLU A 51 7.14 -0.90 -15.15
CA GLU A 51 8.60 -0.73 -15.12
C GLU A 51 9.22 -1.49 -13.95
N LEU A 52 8.55 -1.49 -12.79
CA LEU A 52 8.96 -2.32 -11.65
C LEU A 52 9.02 -3.81 -12.05
N LEU A 53 7.98 -4.30 -12.74
CA LEU A 53 7.96 -5.68 -13.24
C LEU A 53 9.12 -5.96 -14.20
N ALA A 54 9.37 -5.05 -15.15
CA ALA A 54 10.43 -5.21 -16.14
C ALA A 54 11.84 -5.26 -15.52
N ALA A 55 12.02 -4.67 -14.33
CA ALA A 55 13.27 -4.69 -13.59
C ALA A 55 13.50 -5.97 -12.77
N LEU A 56 12.47 -6.81 -12.58
CA LEU A 56 12.55 -8.03 -11.78
C LEU A 56 12.98 -9.22 -12.64
N SER A 57 13.88 -10.06 -12.11
CA SER A 57 14.13 -11.37 -12.70
C SER A 57 12.93 -12.31 -12.50
N ASN A 58 12.80 -13.31 -13.37
CA ASN A 58 11.78 -14.36 -13.23
C ASN A 58 11.84 -15.08 -11.87
N LYS A 59 13.03 -15.19 -11.26
CA LYS A 59 13.21 -15.81 -9.94
C LYS A 59 12.64 -14.92 -8.84
N GLU A 60 12.90 -13.63 -8.89
CA GLU A 60 12.38 -12.65 -7.94
C GLU A 60 10.86 -12.55 -8.05
N LEU A 61 10.32 -12.42 -9.26
CA LEU A 61 8.88 -12.39 -9.49
C LEU A 61 8.18 -13.62 -8.91
N LYS A 62 8.69 -14.83 -9.20
CA LYS A 62 8.16 -16.08 -8.62
C LYS A 62 8.26 -16.12 -7.10
N GLY A 63 9.24 -15.45 -6.50
CA GLY A 63 9.34 -15.28 -5.06
C GLY A 63 8.22 -14.37 -4.53
N LEU A 64 8.02 -13.23 -5.18
CA LEU A 64 7.04 -12.20 -4.79
C LEU A 64 5.57 -12.61 -5.03
N MET A 65 5.33 -13.61 -5.88
CA MET A 65 4.00 -14.21 -6.09
C MET A 65 3.63 -15.26 -5.03
N ARG A 66 4.53 -15.62 -4.11
CA ARG A 66 4.23 -16.62 -3.08
C ARG A 66 3.37 -16.02 -1.96
N PRO A 67 2.35 -16.76 -1.48
CA PRO A 67 1.70 -16.43 -0.22
C PRO A 67 2.73 -16.42 0.93
N GLY A 68 2.60 -15.53 1.89
CA GLY A 68 3.50 -15.44 3.05
C GLY A 68 4.31 -14.16 3.13
N MET A 69 4.34 -13.35 2.07
CA MET A 69 4.88 -11.99 2.14
C MET A 69 3.82 -11.07 2.75
N ILE A 70 3.80 -10.99 4.08
CA ILE A 70 2.73 -10.33 4.82
C ILE A 70 2.85 -8.80 4.66
N SER A 71 1.95 -8.20 3.88
CA SER A 71 1.60 -6.79 4.04
C SER A 71 0.66 -6.66 5.24
N MET A 72 1.22 -6.44 6.44
CA MET A 72 0.40 -6.18 7.61
C MET A 72 -0.17 -4.76 7.52
N GLY A 73 -1.49 -4.64 7.47
CA GLY A 73 -2.19 -3.37 7.68
C GLY A 73 -3.31 -3.50 8.70
N ARG A 74 -3.84 -2.35 9.12
CA ARG A 74 -5.03 -2.26 9.96
C ARG A 74 -6.20 -1.81 9.09
N ARG A 75 -7.31 -2.55 9.13
CA ARG A 75 -8.59 -2.10 8.56
C ARG A 75 -9.65 -1.96 9.66
N PRO A 76 -10.60 -1.02 9.54
CA PRO A 76 -11.74 -0.96 10.45
C PRO A 76 -12.56 -2.26 10.32
N ALA A 77 -12.86 -2.87 11.45
CA ALA A 77 -13.83 -3.95 11.56
C ALA A 77 -15.26 -3.38 11.57
N ALA A 78 -16.25 -4.27 11.40
CA ALA A 78 -17.67 -3.90 11.49
C ALA A 78 -18.08 -3.35 12.87
N ASP A 79 -17.35 -3.72 13.92
CA ASP A 79 -17.55 -3.26 15.31
C ASP A 79 -16.63 -2.08 15.69
N ALA A 80 -16.02 -1.41 14.71
CA ALA A 80 -15.04 -0.35 14.89
C ALA A 80 -13.71 -0.78 15.58
N SER A 81 -13.50 -2.07 15.84
CA SER A 81 -12.17 -2.58 16.20
C SER A 81 -11.22 -2.56 14.99
N TRP A 82 -9.91 -2.73 15.21
CA TRP A 82 -8.94 -2.83 14.12
C TRP A 82 -8.57 -4.29 13.86
N LEU A 83 -8.84 -4.78 12.65
CA LEU A 83 -8.36 -6.09 12.24
C LEU A 83 -6.97 -5.95 11.65
N LYS A 84 -6.03 -6.76 12.16
CA LYS A 84 -4.76 -7.05 11.51
C LYS A 84 -5.03 -8.12 10.45
N VAL A 85 -5.02 -7.75 9.17
CA VAL A 85 -5.44 -8.69 8.11
C VAL A 85 -4.32 -8.96 7.11
N SER A 86 -4.17 -10.28 6.92
CA SER A 86 -3.72 -11.04 5.74
C SER A 86 -2.26 -11.05 5.29
N SER A 87 -1.84 -12.28 4.99
CA SER A 87 -0.73 -12.67 4.15
C SER A 87 -1.20 -12.66 2.70
N ILE A 88 -0.79 -11.66 1.92
CA ILE A 88 -1.22 -11.46 0.52
C ILE A 88 0.04 -11.39 -0.36
N PRO A 89 0.10 -12.08 -1.50
CA PRO A 89 1.22 -11.95 -2.41
C PRO A 89 1.35 -10.51 -2.95
N LEU A 90 2.58 -10.02 -3.12
CA LEU A 90 2.82 -8.68 -3.66
C LEU A 90 2.44 -8.61 -5.15
N PHE A 91 2.64 -9.70 -5.88
CA PHE A 91 2.22 -9.84 -7.26
C PHE A 91 1.26 -11.01 -7.40
N TRP A 92 0.17 -10.83 -8.13
CA TRP A 92 -0.70 -11.95 -8.54
C TRP A 92 -1.30 -11.66 -9.92
N VAL A 93 -1.68 -12.72 -10.63
CA VAL A 93 -2.47 -12.57 -11.85
C VAL A 93 -3.93 -12.63 -11.42
N ASP A 94 -4.68 -11.59 -11.74
CA ASP A 94 -6.12 -11.56 -11.50
C ASP A 94 -6.82 -12.58 -12.40
N GLY A 95 -7.69 -13.40 -11.80
CA GLY A 95 -8.31 -14.53 -12.50
C GLY A 95 -9.33 -14.09 -13.56
N ASP A 96 -10.00 -12.96 -13.34
CA ASP A 96 -11.06 -12.48 -14.22
C ASP A 96 -10.49 -11.68 -15.39
N SER A 97 -9.57 -10.78 -15.10
CA SER A 97 -9.00 -9.87 -16.10
C SER A 97 -7.74 -10.42 -16.77
N GLY A 98 -7.04 -11.37 -16.15
CA GLY A 98 -5.75 -11.90 -16.62
C GLY A 98 -4.58 -10.93 -16.45
N TRP A 99 -4.80 -9.76 -15.82
CA TRP A 99 -3.77 -8.75 -15.63
C TRP A 99 -2.92 -9.06 -14.39
N LEU A 100 -1.63 -8.76 -14.49
CA LEU A 100 -0.75 -8.76 -13.33
C LEU A 100 -1.12 -7.57 -12.44
N GLN A 101 -1.40 -7.86 -11.19
CA GLN A 101 -1.69 -6.89 -10.16
C GLN A 101 -0.49 -6.75 -9.22
N LEU A 102 -0.32 -5.55 -8.67
CA LEU A 102 0.73 -5.20 -7.72
C LEU A 102 0.12 -4.64 -6.44
N ARG A 103 0.55 -5.17 -5.31
CA ARG A 103 0.39 -4.58 -3.98
C ARG A 103 1.78 -4.29 -3.43
N TRP A 104 2.06 -3.02 -3.18
CA TRP A 104 3.31 -2.61 -2.59
C TRP A 104 3.06 -1.83 -1.30
N ARG A 105 3.71 -2.23 -0.23
CA ARG A 105 3.78 -1.45 1.01
C ARG A 105 5.23 -1.18 1.31
N CYS A 106 5.54 0.08 1.54
CA CYS A 106 6.77 0.47 2.17
C CYS A 106 6.75 0.07 3.65
N GLN A 107 7.91 0.06 4.29
CA GLN A 107 8.01 -0.03 5.74
C GLN A 107 7.60 1.32 6.35
N ASP A 108 6.33 1.67 6.19
CA ASP A 108 5.75 2.84 6.84
C ASP A 108 5.49 2.48 8.31
N GLY A 109 6.04 3.27 9.23
CA GLY A 109 5.82 3.11 10.68
C GLY A 109 4.35 3.34 11.12
N CYS A 110 3.39 3.25 10.20
CA CYS A 110 1.95 3.45 10.38
C CYS A 110 1.27 2.39 11.26
N VAL A 111 2.05 1.48 11.85
CA VAL A 111 1.59 0.47 12.80
C VAL A 111 2.18 0.77 14.18
N GLN A 112 2.06 2.00 14.67
CA GLN A 112 2.03 2.22 16.12
C GLN A 112 0.58 2.07 16.58
N ASP A 113 0.34 1.27 17.63
CA ASP A 113 -0.97 1.23 18.29
C ASP A 113 -1.39 2.66 18.64
N VAL A 114 -2.56 3.09 18.16
CA VAL A 114 -3.12 4.39 18.54
C VAL A 114 -3.59 4.37 20.00
N HIS A 115 -3.48 3.23 20.69
CA HIS A 115 -3.67 3.05 22.11
C HIS A 115 -2.66 2.02 22.65
N GLY A 116 -1.56 2.51 23.20
CA GLY A 116 -0.54 1.71 23.87
C GLY A 116 0.38 2.63 24.67
N GLU A 117 -0.18 3.16 25.76
CA GLU A 117 0.43 4.00 26.82
C GLU A 117 0.94 5.40 26.43
#